data_AF-A0AAV8XBA9-F1
#
_entry.id   AF-A0AAV8XBA9-F1
#
_cell.length_a   1.000
_cell.length_b   1.000
_cell.length_c   1.000
_cell.angle_alpha   90.00
_cell.angle_beta   90.00
_cell.angle_gamma   90.00
#
_symmetry.space_group_name_H-M   'P 1'
#
loop_
_entity.id
_entity.type
_entity.pdbx_description
1 polymer ?
#
loop_
_entity_poly.entity_id
_entity_poly.type
_entity_poly.pdbx_seq_one_letter_code
_entity_poly.pdbx_strand_id
1 'polypeptide(L)'
;MGSSFKEALARGLPFPILTVAEYFTLGQEGLAWGGQYRAAGYFATIMLWSSFTVWILMNLMLIVVPRYGALLMTTCGFLLLGTDWGYYSMLPESALVIHLEGSALYFSFGWCYWLVLLAGGVCLLAGVIITTIEIIYPHSFSTILEVDYDTPYDRHIIIEDSRGKRFQKKRNSNGSKLEEPDSTGLGSRILRLVNV
;
A
#
# COMPACT_ATOMS: atom_id res chain seq x y z
N MET A 1 10.84 -17.76 -34.01
CA MET A 1 11.64 -18.94 -33.65
C MET A 1 12.25 -19.62 -34.88
N GLY A 2 11.50 -19.77 -35.98
CA GLY A 2 12.04 -20.38 -37.21
C GLY A 2 13.31 -19.73 -37.79
N SER A 3 13.46 -18.39 -37.71
CA SER A 3 14.67 -17.71 -38.18
C SER A 3 15.91 -18.00 -37.32
N SER A 4 15.81 -17.90 -35.99
CA SER A 4 16.91 -18.23 -35.07
C SER A 4 17.28 -19.71 -35.11
N PHE A 5 16.30 -20.61 -35.32
CA PHE A 5 16.58 -22.04 -35.49
C PHE A 5 17.34 -22.31 -36.80
N LYS A 6 16.96 -21.63 -37.89
CA LYS A 6 17.66 -21.73 -39.18
C LYS A 6 19.09 -21.17 -39.12
N GLU A 7 19.29 -20.12 -38.33
CA GLU A 7 20.63 -19.58 -38.06
C GLU A 7 21.46 -20.49 -37.15
N ALA A 8 20.85 -21.14 -36.16
CA ALA A 8 21.49 -22.13 -35.30
C ALA A 8 21.94 -23.38 -36.08
N LEU A 9 21.13 -23.83 -37.04
CA LEU A 9 21.49 -24.86 -38.02
C LEU A 9 22.68 -24.44 -38.87
N ALA A 10 22.69 -23.20 -39.38
CA ALA A 10 23.77 -22.67 -40.21
C ALA A 10 25.10 -22.51 -39.46
N ARG A 11 25.05 -22.28 -38.14
CA ARG A 11 26.24 -22.15 -37.28
C ARG A 11 26.79 -23.50 -36.78
N GLY A 12 26.13 -24.62 -37.06
CA GLY A 12 26.60 -25.95 -36.70
C GLY A 12 26.65 -26.20 -35.19
N LEU A 13 25.64 -25.76 -34.43
CA LEU A 13 25.56 -26.03 -32.99
C LEU A 13 25.53 -27.53 -32.69
N PRO A 14 26.08 -27.97 -31.54
CA PRO A 14 26.11 -29.38 -31.18
C PRO A 14 24.70 -29.99 -31.15
N PHE A 15 24.60 -31.22 -31.68
CA PHE A 15 23.37 -31.99 -31.89
C PHE A 15 22.34 -31.93 -30.74
N PRO A 16 22.70 -32.08 -29.45
CA PRO A 16 21.71 -32.06 -28.36
C PRO A 16 20.97 -30.73 -28.20
N ILE A 17 21.61 -29.59 -28.51
CA ILE A 17 20.97 -28.27 -28.46
C ILE A 17 19.94 -28.15 -29.59
N LEU A 18 20.28 -28.71 -30.74
CA LEU A 18 19.42 -28.68 -31.91
C LEU A 18 18.17 -29.53 -31.70
N THR A 19 18.30 -30.71 -31.09
CA THR A 19 17.18 -31.59 -30.74
C THR A 19 16.21 -30.92 -29.78
N VAL A 20 16.71 -30.26 -28.72
CA VAL A 20 15.85 -29.51 -27.79
C VAL A 20 15.13 -28.35 -28.49
N ALA A 21 15.85 -27.60 -29.33
CA ALA A 21 15.25 -26.50 -30.08
C ALA A 21 14.22 -26.98 -31.12
N GLU A 22 14.41 -28.16 -31.69
CA GLU A 22 13.47 -28.82 -32.59
C GLU A 22 12.20 -29.26 -31.83
N TYR A 23 12.33 -29.84 -30.63
CA TYR A 23 11.19 -30.16 -29.75
C TYR A 23 10.34 -28.94 -29.39
N PHE A 24 10.96 -27.76 -29.20
CA PHE A 24 10.22 -26.51 -28.97
C PHE A 24 9.60 -25.90 -30.25
N THR A 25 10.04 -26.34 -31.44
CA THR A 25 9.63 -25.76 -32.74
C THR A 25 8.62 -26.64 -33.50
N LEU A 26 8.69 -27.97 -33.36
CA LEU A 26 7.74 -28.93 -33.94
C LEU A 26 6.43 -28.95 -33.13
N GLY A 27 5.64 -27.89 -33.26
CA GLY A 27 4.28 -27.82 -32.72
C GLY A 27 3.29 -28.69 -33.50
N GLN A 28 3.48 -30.00 -33.56
CA GLN A 28 2.46 -30.93 -34.05
C GLN A 28 1.67 -31.52 -32.87
N GLU A 29 0.41 -31.10 -32.80
CA GLU A 29 -0.84 -31.68 -32.25
C GLU A 29 -0.85 -32.44 -30.89
N GLY A 30 0.27 -32.99 -30.40
CA GLY A 30 0.47 -33.45 -29.01
C GLY A 30 1.50 -32.62 -28.21
N LEU A 31 2.20 -31.70 -28.88
CA LEU A 31 3.37 -30.96 -28.37
C LEU A 31 3.18 -29.42 -28.39
N ALA A 32 1.97 -28.93 -28.12
CA ALA A 32 1.63 -27.48 -27.99
C ALA A 32 2.34 -26.73 -26.82
N TRP A 33 3.41 -27.30 -26.27
CA TRP A 33 4.06 -26.89 -25.03
C TRP A 33 4.87 -25.62 -25.26
N GLY A 34 5.52 -25.48 -26.43
CA GLY A 34 6.25 -24.27 -26.79
C GLY A 34 5.37 -23.02 -26.87
N GLY A 35 4.12 -23.17 -27.34
CA GLY A 35 3.14 -22.08 -27.38
C GLY A 35 2.61 -21.72 -25.99
N GLN A 36 2.21 -22.73 -25.22
CA GLN A 36 1.68 -22.55 -23.87
C GLN A 36 2.72 -21.98 -22.90
N TYR A 37 3.97 -22.44 -22.94
CA TYR A 37 5.07 -21.86 -22.15
C TYR A 37 5.33 -20.39 -22.50
N ARG A 38 5.23 -20.03 -23.79
CA ARG A 38 5.36 -18.63 -24.21
C ARG A 38 4.20 -17.79 -23.69
N ALA A 39 2.96 -18.28 -23.80
CA ALA A 39 1.78 -17.58 -23.29
C ALA A 39 1.87 -17.38 -21.77
N ALA A 40 2.22 -18.42 -21.02
CA ALA A 40 2.45 -18.36 -19.57
C ALA A 40 3.58 -17.38 -19.21
N GLY A 41 4.66 -17.36 -19.99
CA GLY A 41 5.76 -16.40 -19.80
C GLY A 41 5.37 -14.94 -20.07
N TYR A 42 4.58 -14.67 -21.11
CA TYR A 42 4.05 -13.32 -21.37
C TYR A 42 3.11 -12.87 -20.24
N PHE A 43 2.20 -13.76 -19.81
CA PHE A 43 1.31 -13.48 -18.68
C PHE A 43 2.09 -13.16 -17.40
N ALA A 44 3.06 -14.01 -17.04
CA ALA A 44 3.89 -13.80 -15.85
C ALA A 44 4.68 -12.48 -15.93
N THR A 45 5.25 -12.16 -17.09
CA THR A 45 6.01 -10.91 -17.28
C THR A 45 5.11 -9.68 -17.11
N ILE A 46 3.90 -9.69 -17.68
CA ILE A 46 2.95 -8.58 -17.56
C ILE A 46 2.54 -8.40 -16.09
N MET A 47 2.17 -9.49 -15.42
CA MET A 47 1.77 -9.45 -14.00
C MET A 47 2.90 -9.03 -13.06
N LEU A 48 4.15 -9.46 -13.33
CA LEU A 48 5.32 -9.01 -12.57
C LEU A 48 5.57 -7.51 -12.75
N TRP A 49 5.43 -6.97 -13.96
CA TRP A 49 5.52 -5.53 -14.19
C TRP A 49 4.41 -4.73 -13.49
N SER A 50 3.19 -5.26 -13.49
CA SER A 50 2.08 -4.68 -12.72
C SER A 50 2.40 -4.68 -11.23
N SER A 51 2.87 -5.81 -10.70
CA SER A 51 3.28 -5.95 -9.30
C SER A 51 4.42 -5.00 -8.92
N PHE A 52 5.39 -4.83 -9.81
CA PHE A 52 6.50 -3.90 -9.61
C PHE A 52 6.03 -2.44 -9.54
N THR A 53 5.06 -2.07 -10.39
CA THR A 53 4.47 -0.73 -10.37
C THR A 53 3.72 -0.47 -9.06
N VAL A 54 2.92 -1.44 -8.60
CA VAL A 54 2.21 -1.38 -7.32
C VAL A 54 3.19 -1.34 -6.14
N TRP A 55 4.31 -2.06 -6.23
CA TRP A 55 5.36 -2.02 -5.22
C TRP A 55 6.02 -0.64 -5.12
N ILE A 56 6.32 0.03 -6.24
CA ILE A 56 6.82 1.41 -6.22
C ILE A 56 5.78 2.34 -5.59
N LEU A 57 4.50 2.19 -5.97
CA LEU A 57 3.41 3.00 -5.42
C LEU A 57 3.22 2.77 -3.91
N MET A 58 3.37 1.53 -3.45
CA MET A 58 3.37 1.16 -2.03
C MET A 58 4.48 1.89 -1.28
N ASN A 59 5.73 1.88 -1.78
CA ASN A 59 6.85 2.58 -1.15
C ASN A 59 6.59 4.09 -1.06
N LEU A 60 6.03 4.70 -2.10
CA LEU A 60 5.64 6.11 -2.09
C LEU A 60 4.57 6.40 -1.02
N MET A 61 3.52 5.59 -0.96
CA MET A 61 2.43 5.78 0.01
C MET A 61 2.87 5.50 1.44
N LEU A 62 3.80 4.58 1.69
CA LEU A 62 4.36 4.37 3.03
C LEU A 62 5.07 5.62 3.57
N ILE A 63 5.64 6.46 2.71
CA ILE A 63 6.27 7.74 3.09
C ILE A 63 5.20 8.82 3.34
N VAL A 64 4.18 8.91 2.48
CA VAL A 64 3.19 10.00 2.54
C VAL A 64 2.05 9.71 3.52
N VAL A 65 1.42 8.53 3.44
CA VAL A 65 0.33 8.09 4.31
C VAL A 65 0.39 6.56 4.50
N PRO A 66 0.90 6.08 5.65
CA PRO A 66 1.08 4.64 5.93
C PRO A 66 -0.19 3.79 5.78
N ARG A 67 -1.37 4.37 6.03
CA ARG A 67 -2.67 3.71 5.84
C ARG A 67 -2.92 3.27 4.40
N TYR A 68 -2.68 4.15 3.42
CA TYR A 68 -2.80 3.77 2.01
C TYR A 68 -1.65 2.85 1.58
N GLY A 69 -0.47 3.01 2.20
CA GLY A 69 0.67 2.11 2.03
C GLY A 69 0.35 0.66 2.42
N ALA A 70 -0.30 0.44 3.57
CA ALA A 70 -0.69 -0.89 4.06
C ALA A 70 -1.68 -1.60 3.11
N LEU A 71 -2.66 -0.86 2.57
CA LEU A 71 -3.60 -1.38 1.58
C LEU A 71 -2.90 -1.76 0.27
N LEU A 72 -1.96 -0.94 -0.20
CA LEU A 72 -1.18 -1.27 -1.40
C LEU A 72 -0.22 -2.44 -1.16
N MET A 73 0.28 -2.60 0.06
CA MET A 73 1.14 -3.71 0.45
C MET A 73 0.41 -5.05 0.41
N THR A 74 -0.79 -5.13 0.99
CA THR A 74 -1.63 -6.35 0.88
C THR A 74 -2.01 -6.63 -0.57
N THR A 75 -2.39 -5.59 -1.32
CA THR A 75 -2.69 -5.70 -2.76
C THR A 75 -1.48 -6.22 -3.55
N CYS A 76 -0.29 -5.69 -3.31
CA CYS A 76 0.95 -6.16 -3.95
C CYS A 76 1.24 -7.63 -3.64
N GLY A 77 1.03 -8.07 -2.39
CA GLY A 77 1.16 -9.47 -1.99
C GLY A 77 0.19 -10.39 -2.74
N PHE A 78 -1.08 -9.99 -2.87
CA PHE A 78 -2.07 -10.73 -3.66
C PHE A 78 -1.74 -10.78 -5.15
N LEU A 79 -1.22 -9.71 -5.74
CA LEU A 79 -0.79 -9.71 -7.14
C LEU A 79 0.37 -10.69 -7.37
N LEU A 80 1.37 -10.73 -6.49
CA LEU A 80 2.50 -11.65 -6.59
C LEU A 80 2.05 -13.11 -6.47
N LEU A 81 1.25 -13.44 -5.46
CA LEU A 81 0.70 -14.79 -5.29
C LEU A 81 -0.25 -15.17 -6.44
N GLY A 82 -1.04 -14.21 -6.93
CA GLY A 82 -1.89 -14.40 -8.11
C GLY A 82 -1.09 -14.64 -9.38
N THR A 83 0.11 -14.06 -9.50
CA THR A 83 1.04 -14.32 -10.59
C THR A 83 1.55 -15.75 -10.53
N ASP A 84 1.97 -16.23 -9.36
CA ASP A 84 2.45 -17.61 -9.18
C ASP A 84 1.33 -18.63 -9.41
N TRP A 85 0.14 -18.36 -8.90
CA TRP A 85 -1.04 -19.21 -9.11
C TRP A 85 -1.46 -19.23 -10.58
N GLY A 86 -1.48 -18.06 -11.23
CA GLY A 86 -1.81 -17.95 -12.64
C GLY A 86 -0.78 -18.63 -13.54
N TYR A 87 0.51 -18.51 -13.21
CA TYR A 87 1.59 -19.23 -13.88
C TYR A 87 1.44 -20.74 -13.72
N TYR A 88 1.16 -21.22 -12.50
CA TYR A 88 0.89 -22.63 -12.24
C TYR A 88 -0.33 -23.15 -13.01
N SER A 89 -1.43 -22.39 -13.05
CA SER A 89 -2.67 -22.77 -13.75
C SER A 89 -2.54 -22.80 -15.27
N MET A 90 -1.64 -21.98 -15.83
CA MET A 90 -1.36 -21.95 -17.27
C MET A 90 -0.32 -22.98 -17.71
N LEU A 91 0.41 -23.57 -16.76
CA LEU A 91 1.34 -24.66 -17.05
C LEU A 91 0.56 -25.97 -17.24
N PRO A 92 0.70 -26.67 -18.38
CA PRO A 92 0.08 -27.98 -18.56
C PRO A 92 0.66 -28.99 -17.56
N GLU A 93 -0.22 -29.70 -16.82
CA GLU A 93 0.12 -30.69 -15.77
C GLU A 93 0.88 -31.94 -16.28
N SER A 94 0.95 -32.13 -17.60
CA SER A 94 1.72 -33.22 -18.20
C SER A 94 3.22 -32.94 -18.05
N ALA A 95 3.94 -33.82 -17.35
CA ALA A 95 5.39 -33.71 -17.16
C ALA A 95 6.13 -33.69 -18.51
N LEU A 96 6.91 -32.61 -18.77
CA LEU A 96 7.70 -32.44 -20.00
C LEU A 96 8.88 -33.39 -19.95
N VAL A 97 8.63 -34.67 -20.26
CA VAL A 97 9.69 -35.66 -20.40
C VAL A 97 10.25 -35.59 -21.81
N ILE A 98 11.23 -34.69 -22.00
CA ILE A 98 12.03 -34.71 -23.23
C ILE A 98 12.93 -35.93 -23.13
N HIS A 99 12.66 -36.94 -23.95
CA HIS A 99 13.51 -38.13 -24.06
C HIS A 99 14.66 -37.78 -25.00
N LEU A 100 15.84 -37.54 -24.42
CA LEU A 100 17.05 -37.26 -25.17
C LEU A 100 17.92 -38.52 -25.16
N GLU A 101 17.89 -39.27 -26.26
CA GLU A 101 18.85 -40.37 -26.56
C GLU A 101 19.13 -41.34 -25.38
N GLY A 102 18.11 -41.63 -24.55
CA GLY A 102 18.20 -42.55 -23.39
C GLY A 102 18.16 -41.88 -22.00
N SER A 103 18.15 -40.55 -21.89
CA SER A 103 17.95 -39.82 -20.64
C SER A 103 16.68 -38.96 -20.67
N ALA A 104 15.85 -39.11 -19.64
CA ALA A 104 14.65 -38.30 -19.42
C ALA A 104 15.01 -37.01 -18.67
N LEU A 105 14.78 -35.85 -19.29
CA LEU A 105 15.00 -34.55 -18.66
C LEU A 105 13.72 -34.11 -17.91
N TYR A 106 13.77 -34.07 -16.58
CA TYR A 106 12.67 -33.57 -15.75
C TYR A 106 12.83 -32.06 -15.54
N PHE A 107 11.83 -31.29 -15.96
CA PHE A 107 11.79 -29.85 -15.68
C PHE A 107 11.20 -29.62 -14.29
N SER A 108 12.05 -29.21 -13.33
CA SER A 108 11.62 -28.77 -11.99
C SER A 108 11.42 -27.25 -11.95
N PHE A 109 10.56 -26.77 -11.05
CA PHE A 109 10.43 -25.34 -10.79
C PHE A 109 11.77 -24.74 -10.34
N GLY A 110 12.14 -23.61 -10.94
CA GLY A 110 13.36 -22.90 -10.60
C GLY A 110 13.27 -22.17 -9.26
N TRP A 111 14.42 -21.75 -8.74
CA TRP A 111 14.51 -20.94 -7.51
C TRP A 111 13.74 -19.62 -7.59
N CYS A 112 13.65 -19.02 -8.78
CA CYS A 112 12.92 -17.77 -8.99
C CYS A 112 11.44 -17.88 -8.62
N TYR A 113 10.79 -19.02 -8.90
CA TYR A 113 9.39 -19.26 -8.53
C TYR A 113 9.21 -19.21 -7.01
N TRP A 114 10.06 -19.94 -6.27
CA TRP A 114 10.03 -19.95 -4.81
C TRP A 114 10.32 -18.57 -4.20
N LEU A 115 11.20 -17.79 -4.82
CA LEU A 115 11.50 -16.42 -4.38
C LEU A 115 10.29 -15.48 -4.54
N VAL A 116 9.56 -15.56 -5.65
CA VAL A 116 8.35 -14.76 -5.87
C VAL A 116 7.25 -15.16 -4.88
N LEU A 117 7.07 -16.47 -4.65
CA LEU A 117 6.12 -16.99 -3.68
C LEU A 117 6.42 -16.50 -2.25
N LEU A 118 7.69 -16.57 -1.84
CA LEU A 118 8.13 -16.12 -0.53
C LEU A 118 8.01 -14.60 -0.39
N ALA A 119 8.39 -13.83 -1.41
CA ALA A 119 8.25 -12.38 -1.41
C ALA A 119 6.78 -11.94 -1.33
N GLY A 120 5.90 -12.57 -2.11
CA GLY A 120 4.45 -12.34 -2.06
C GLY A 120 3.86 -12.67 -0.69
N GLY A 121 4.26 -13.81 -0.11
CA GLY A 121 3.84 -14.23 1.22
C GLY A 121 4.28 -13.25 2.33
N VAL A 122 5.55 -12.82 2.32
CA VAL A 122 6.05 -11.83 3.29
C VAL A 122 5.33 -10.49 3.14
N CYS A 123 5.11 -10.03 1.91
CA CYS A 123 4.41 -8.78 1.64
C CYS A 123 2.95 -8.83 2.13
N LEU A 124 2.25 -9.93 1.89
CA LEU A 124 0.88 -10.15 2.35
C LEU A 124 0.80 -10.21 3.88
N LEU A 125 1.66 -11.00 4.51
CA LEU A 125 1.69 -11.13 5.98
C LEU A 125 1.97 -9.79 6.65
N ALA A 126 3.00 -9.07 6.20
CA ALA A 126 3.33 -7.76 6.74
C ALA A 126 2.18 -6.75 6.51
N GLY A 127 1.57 -6.74 5.32
CA GLY A 127 0.41 -5.90 5.04
C GLY A 127 -0.77 -6.19 5.98
N VAL A 128 -1.12 -7.47 6.19
CA VAL A 128 -2.21 -7.89 7.09
C VAL A 128 -1.91 -7.51 8.53
N ILE A 129 -0.67 -7.67 8.99
CA ILE A 129 -0.26 -7.26 10.34
C ILE A 129 -0.49 -5.75 10.51
N ILE A 130 0.00 -4.93 9.57
CA ILE A 130 -0.16 -3.47 9.62
C ILE A 130 -1.65 -3.08 9.61
N THR A 131 -2.46 -3.65 8.71
CA THR A 131 -3.91 -3.40 8.66
C THR A 131 -4.61 -3.83 9.95
N THR A 132 -4.20 -4.94 10.57
CA THR A 132 -4.78 -5.40 11.84
C THR A 132 -4.47 -4.43 12.97
N ILE A 133 -3.23 -3.95 13.07
CA ILE A 133 -2.85 -2.95 14.08
C ILE A 133 -3.63 -1.65 13.85
N GLU A 134 -3.86 -1.24 12.59
CA GLU A 134 -4.67 -0.06 12.26
C GLU A 134 -6.13 -0.21 12.73
N ILE A 135 -6.72 -1.39 12.60
CA ILE A 135 -8.10 -1.66 13.05
C ILE A 135 -8.20 -1.65 14.59
N ILE A 136 -7.18 -2.17 15.30
CA ILE A 136 -7.18 -2.25 16.76
C ILE A 136 -6.89 -0.88 17.40
N TYR A 137 -6.01 -0.08 16.79
CA TYR A 137 -5.58 1.23 17.30
C TYR A 137 -5.85 2.37 16.30
N PRO A 138 -7.12 2.64 15.93
CA PRO A 138 -7.43 3.70 14.96
C PRO A 138 -7.01 5.09 15.46
N HIS A 139 -6.91 5.29 16.77
CA HIS A 139 -6.55 6.57 17.37
C HIS A 139 -5.05 6.89 17.42
N SER A 140 -4.15 5.89 17.40
CA SER A 140 -2.69 6.16 17.49
C SER A 140 -2.01 6.40 16.15
N PHE A 141 -2.57 5.89 15.03
CA PHE A 141 -1.97 6.08 13.70
C PHE A 141 -2.27 7.43 13.08
N SER A 142 -3.41 8.07 13.41
CA SER A 142 -3.64 9.48 13.05
C SER A 142 -2.56 10.36 13.68
N THR A 143 -2.25 10.18 14.97
CA THR A 143 -1.34 11.04 15.72
C THR A 143 0.13 10.99 15.29
N ILE A 144 0.60 9.90 14.66
CA ILE A 144 2.01 9.77 14.22
C ILE A 144 2.30 10.54 12.93
N LEU A 145 1.31 10.75 12.06
CA LEU A 145 1.49 11.45 10.78
C LEU A 145 0.68 12.75 10.66
N GLU A 146 -0.30 12.94 11.54
CA GLU A 146 -0.82 14.24 11.95
C GLU A 146 0.19 14.89 12.90
N VAL A 147 1.39 15.15 12.39
CA VAL A 147 2.35 16.02 13.06
C VAL A 147 1.73 17.42 13.08
N ASP A 148 1.13 17.75 14.22
CA ASP A 148 0.77 19.08 14.72
C ASP A 148 -0.67 19.61 14.45
N TYR A 149 -1.68 19.01 15.11
CA TYR A 149 -2.93 19.72 15.43
C TYR A 149 -3.02 20.22 16.88
N ASP A 150 -1.97 19.99 17.68
CA ASP A 150 -1.75 20.71 18.95
C ASP A 150 -1.11 22.09 18.73
N THR A 151 -1.21 22.66 17.51
CA THR A 151 -0.93 24.09 17.34
C THR A 151 -2.08 24.89 17.96
N PRO A 152 -1.82 26.05 18.60
CA PRO A 152 -2.81 26.89 19.30
C PRO A 152 -3.91 27.49 18.39
N TYR A 153 -4.01 27.04 17.14
CA TYR A 153 -4.97 27.48 16.13
C TYR A 153 -6.10 26.46 15.86
N ASP A 154 -6.17 25.36 16.62
CA ASP A 154 -7.25 24.41 16.46
C ASP A 154 -8.62 25.08 16.75
N ARG A 155 -9.55 24.88 15.81
CA ARG A 155 -10.87 25.53 15.76
C ARG A 155 -11.64 25.30 17.05
N HIS A 156 -11.48 24.14 17.69
CA HIS A 156 -12.18 23.82 18.92
C HIS A 156 -11.71 24.68 20.10
N ILE A 157 -10.40 24.94 20.20
CA ILE A 157 -9.79 25.79 21.24
C ILE A 157 -10.17 27.26 21.03
N ILE A 158 -10.19 27.74 19.78
CA ILE A 158 -10.60 29.11 19.45
C ILE A 158 -12.08 29.33 19.80
N ILE A 159 -12.95 28.34 19.55
CA ILE A 159 -14.37 28.42 19.91
C ILE A 159 -14.55 28.42 21.44
N GLU A 160 -13.75 27.64 22.16
CA GLU A 160 -13.80 27.56 23.61
C GLU A 160 -13.28 28.85 24.27
N ASP A 161 -12.15 29.41 23.83
CA ASP A 161 -11.63 30.70 24.29
C ASP A 161 -12.58 31.87 23.94
N SER A 162 -13.22 31.82 22.78
CA SER A 162 -14.26 32.79 22.38
C SER A 162 -15.50 32.72 23.28
N ARG A 163 -15.89 31.52 23.73
CA ARG A 163 -16.99 31.34 24.71
C ARG A 163 -16.59 31.81 26.10
N GLY A 164 -15.37 31.50 26.55
CA GLY A 164 -14.82 31.95 27.83
C GLY A 164 -14.77 33.47 27.94
N LYS A 165 -14.24 34.15 26.92
CA LYS A 165 -14.19 35.63 26.85
C LYS A 165 -15.58 36.27 26.80
N ARG A 166 -16.56 35.67 26.10
CA ARG A 166 -17.96 36.16 26.13
C ARG A 166 -18.59 36.00 27.51
N PHE A 167 -18.32 34.90 28.22
CA PHE A 167 -18.86 34.67 29.56
C PHE A 167 -18.25 35.63 30.59
N GLN A 168 -16.92 35.85 30.52
CA GLN A 168 -16.23 36.79 31.39
C GLN A 168 -16.64 38.24 31.10
N LYS A 169 -16.81 38.63 29.83
CA LYS A 169 -17.34 39.95 29.46
C LYS A 169 -18.77 40.16 29.95
N LYS A 170 -19.64 39.15 29.85
CA LYS A 170 -21.01 39.20 30.37
C LYS A 170 -21.07 39.25 31.89
N ARG A 171 -20.12 38.58 32.57
CA ARG A 171 -19.98 38.64 34.03
C ARG A 171 -19.42 39.98 34.50
N ASN A 172 -18.43 40.56 33.82
CA ASN A 172 -17.95 41.92 34.12
C ASN A 172 -19.02 42.98 33.82
N SER A 173 -19.79 42.85 32.74
CA SER A 173 -20.88 43.80 32.43
C SER A 173 -22.06 43.69 33.40
N ASN A 174 -22.31 42.50 33.96
CA ASN A 174 -23.34 42.33 34.99
C ASN A 174 -22.81 42.70 36.39
N GLY A 175 -21.53 42.49 36.69
CA GLY A 175 -20.89 42.93 37.94
C GLY A 175 -20.82 44.45 38.04
N SER A 176 -20.50 45.14 36.95
CA SER A 176 -20.53 46.62 36.88
C SER A 176 -21.96 47.20 36.91
N LYS A 177 -23.00 46.36 36.83
CA LYS A 177 -24.41 46.78 36.93
C LYS A 177 -25.02 46.45 38.31
N LEU A 178 -24.24 45.83 39.20
CA LEU A 178 -24.66 45.45 40.55
C LEU A 178 -23.92 46.25 41.64
N GLU A 179 -23.01 47.16 41.27
CA GLU A 179 -22.44 48.17 42.17
C GLU A 179 -23.12 49.54 41.97
N GLU A 180 -24.43 49.57 42.12
CA GLU A 180 -25.11 50.76 42.64
C GLU A 180 -25.79 50.33 43.95
N PRO A 181 -25.20 50.61 45.13
CA PRO A 181 -25.92 50.48 46.37
C PRO A 181 -26.96 51.60 46.48
N ASP A 182 -28.23 51.23 46.32
CA ASP A 182 -29.37 51.98 46.83
C ASP A 182 -29.30 52.04 48.37
N SER A 183 -28.53 52.99 48.91
CA SER A 183 -28.83 53.64 50.20
C SER A 183 -27.79 54.71 50.56
N THR A 184 -28.12 55.99 50.34
CA THR A 184 -27.73 57.19 51.12
C THR A 184 -28.09 58.42 50.27
N GLY A 185 -29.33 58.91 50.27
CA GLY A 185 -30.03 59.35 51.47
C GLY A 185 -29.42 60.67 51.98
N LEU A 186 -29.76 61.79 51.33
CA LEU A 186 -29.82 63.17 51.86
C LEU A 186 -28.59 63.85 52.53
N GLY A 187 -27.53 63.14 52.93
CA GLY A 187 -26.43 63.67 53.75
C GLY A 187 -25.29 64.37 52.99
N SER A 188 -25.10 64.07 51.70
CA SER A 188 -23.98 64.62 50.91
C SER A 188 -24.20 66.07 50.44
N ARG A 189 -25.42 66.59 50.55
CA ARG A 189 -25.76 67.98 50.19
C ARG A 189 -25.53 68.99 51.33
N ILE A 190 -25.52 68.54 52.58
CA ILE A 190 -25.28 69.42 53.74
C ILE A 190 -23.79 69.68 53.95
N LEU A 191 -22.93 68.71 53.64
CA LEU A 191 -21.47 68.85 53.78
C LEU A 191 -20.83 69.80 52.74
N ARG A 192 -21.54 70.19 51.67
CA ARG A 192 -21.07 71.25 50.75
C ARG A 192 -21.43 72.67 51.21
N LEU A 193 -22.30 72.83 52.21
CA LEU A 193 -22.74 74.13 52.72
C LEU A 193 -22.01 74.56 54.00
N VAL A 194 -21.24 73.67 54.64
CA VAL A 194 -20.54 73.94 55.91
C VAL A 194 -19.03 74.21 55.72
N ASN A 195 -18.50 74.10 54.50
CA ASN A 195 -17.08 74.40 54.23
C ASN A 195 -16.94 75.67 53.36
N VAL A 196 -17.48 76.78 53.90
CA VAL A 196 -17.08 78.16 53.57
C VAL A 196 -16.05 78.60 54.60
#